data_AF-I7JD64-F1
#
_entry.id   AF-I7JD64-F1
#
_cell.length_a   1.000
_cell.length_b   1.000
_cell.length_c   1.000
_cell.angle_alpha   90.00
_cell.angle_beta   90.00
_cell.angle_gamma   90.00
#
_symmetry.space_group_name_H-M   'P 1'
#
loop_
_entity.id
_entity.type
_entity.pdbx_description
1 polymer ?
#
loop_
_entity_poly.entity_id
_entity_poly.type
_entity_poly.pdbx_seq_one_letter_code
_entity_poly.pdbx_strand_id
1 'polypeptide(L)'
;MSGGLGSGYIQHTFRWGVGNKFRSKSINRLKPTHIERLTVASVPADYFVNDRKNVQYNEVNEHWEVFWCQNGKLNGKPFPIRKYGVFDAKKLAYEFANTVLYNPLHNSTDKLVDDPDFDTNNPYYFDRMLQCWVVSYYKGNRPSTYAFSVNIHGYTRAKELAIQIANKNCNKVG
;
A
#
# COMPACT_ATOMS: atom_id res chain seq x y z
N MET A 1 -33.30 -4.94 -16.83
CA MET A 1 -33.88 -4.87 -15.47
C MET A 1 -32.83 -4.27 -14.56
N SER A 2 -32.93 -2.96 -14.31
CA SER A 2 -32.03 -2.17 -13.47
C SER A 2 -32.42 -2.38 -12.00
N GLY A 3 -31.60 -3.13 -11.26
CA GLY A 3 -31.80 -3.37 -9.84
C GLY A 3 -31.46 -2.12 -9.02
N GLY A 4 -32.49 -1.51 -8.42
CA GLY A 4 -32.33 -0.40 -7.49
C GLY A 4 -31.58 -0.83 -6.23
N LEU A 5 -30.49 -0.14 -5.91
CA LEU A 5 -29.78 -0.25 -4.65
C LEU A 5 -30.69 0.23 -3.52
N GLY A 6 -30.98 -0.64 -2.56
CA GLY A 6 -31.88 -0.38 -1.44
C GLY A 6 -31.36 0.75 -0.55
N SER A 7 -32.08 1.87 -0.53
CA SER A 7 -31.86 3.01 0.37
C SER A 7 -32.35 2.68 1.79
N GLY A 8 -31.67 1.77 2.49
CA GLY A 8 -31.99 1.36 3.86
C GLY A 8 -30.82 1.58 4.82
N TYR A 9 -31.12 1.84 6.09
CA TYR A 9 -30.14 1.73 7.17
C TYR A 9 -30.19 0.31 7.76
N ILE A 10 -29.04 -0.25 8.08
CA ILE A 10 -28.87 -1.52 8.78
C ILE A 10 -28.29 -1.26 10.17
N GLN A 11 -28.67 -2.09 11.14
CA GLN A 11 -27.99 -2.09 12.44
C GLN A 11 -26.71 -2.93 12.33
N HIS A 12 -25.58 -2.33 12.73
CA HIS A 12 -24.29 -3.01 12.80
C HIS A 12 -23.72 -2.88 14.20
N THR A 13 -23.18 -3.97 14.73
CA THR A 13 -22.55 -4.00 16.06
C THR A 13 -21.04 -3.96 15.90
N PHE A 14 -20.45 -2.80 16.21
CA PHE A 14 -19.02 -2.64 16.28
C PHE A 14 -18.49 -3.14 17.62
N ARG A 15 -17.33 -3.79 17.61
CA ARG A 15 -16.67 -4.39 18.77
C ARG A 15 -15.61 -3.49 19.39
N TRP A 16 -15.32 -2.32 18.78
CA TRP A 16 -14.50 -1.21 19.29
C TRP A 16 -13.41 -1.64 20.27
N GLY A 17 -12.42 -2.37 19.77
CA GLY A 17 -11.34 -2.92 20.58
C GLY A 17 -10.26 -3.49 19.68
N VAL A 18 -9.00 -3.25 20.08
CA VAL A 18 -7.73 -3.63 19.46
C VAL A 18 -7.85 -4.87 18.56
N GLY A 19 -7.47 -4.70 17.28
CA GLY A 19 -7.59 -5.66 16.19
C GLY A 19 -7.83 -7.10 16.59
N ASN A 20 -8.91 -7.71 16.07
CA ASN A 20 -9.53 -8.99 16.45
C ASN A 20 -8.63 -10.25 16.46
N LYS A 21 -7.31 -10.11 16.45
CA LYS A 21 -6.39 -11.10 17.03
C LYS A 21 -6.23 -10.87 18.55
N PHE A 22 -7.33 -10.80 19.29
CA PHE A 22 -7.31 -11.24 20.68
C PHE A 22 -7.02 -12.74 20.66
N ARG A 23 -5.73 -13.10 20.68
CA ARG A 23 -5.34 -14.46 21.06
C ARG A 23 -5.75 -14.58 22.52
N SER A 24 -6.82 -15.32 22.80
CA SER A 24 -7.12 -15.71 24.17
C SER A 24 -5.82 -16.29 24.75
N LYS A 25 -5.22 -15.59 25.72
CA LYS A 25 -3.99 -16.03 26.37
C LYS A 25 -4.30 -16.38 27.82
N SER A 26 -4.26 -17.70 28.03
CA SER A 26 -4.19 -18.49 29.24
C SER A 26 -5.28 -18.31 30.29
N ILE A 27 -5.83 -19.45 30.69
CA ILE A 27 -6.77 -19.71 31.81
C ILE A 27 -6.37 -19.03 33.14
N ASN A 28 -5.12 -18.61 33.32
CA ASN A 28 -4.57 -18.14 34.59
C ASN A 28 -4.53 -16.61 34.79
N ARG A 29 -5.19 -15.79 33.96
CA ARG A 29 -5.18 -14.32 34.12
C ARG A 29 -6.43 -13.84 34.85
N LEU A 30 -6.27 -13.49 36.14
CA LEU A 30 -7.34 -13.16 37.09
C LEU A 30 -8.16 -11.88 36.82
N LYS A 31 -7.79 -11.03 35.85
CA LYS A 31 -8.58 -9.85 35.46
C LYS A 31 -8.50 -9.62 33.94
N PRO A 32 -9.63 -9.47 33.23
CA PRO A 32 -9.60 -9.06 31.82
C PRO A 32 -9.04 -7.63 31.74
N THR A 33 -7.95 -7.45 31.01
CA THR A 33 -7.27 -6.15 30.87
C THR A 33 -8.10 -5.15 30.05
N HIS A 34 -9.02 -5.63 29.22
CA HIS A 34 -9.93 -4.81 28.42
C HIS A 34 -11.33 -5.41 28.44
N ILE A 35 -12.32 -4.56 28.70
CA ILE A 35 -13.75 -4.88 28.65
C ILE A 35 -14.21 -4.70 27.20
N GLU A 36 -14.90 -5.68 26.64
CA GLU A 36 -15.53 -5.54 25.33
C GLU A 36 -16.54 -4.40 25.35
N ARG A 37 -16.45 -3.50 24.37
CA ARG A 37 -17.36 -2.34 24.25
C ARG A 37 -18.13 -2.47 22.95
N LEU A 38 -19.12 -3.37 22.96
CA LEU A 38 -20.04 -3.52 21.84
C LEU A 38 -20.85 -2.23 21.69
N THR A 39 -20.83 -1.67 20.49
CA THR A 39 -21.59 -0.47 20.15
C THR A 39 -22.44 -0.75 18.93
N VAL A 40 -23.76 -0.71 19.12
CA VAL A 40 -24.72 -0.83 18.03
C VAL A 40 -24.90 0.53 17.39
N ALA A 41 -24.73 0.59 16.08
CA ALA A 41 -24.91 1.80 15.29
C ALA A 41 -25.76 1.50 14.05
N SER A 42 -26.57 2.49 13.65
CA SER A 42 -27.32 2.44 12.41
C SER A 42 -26.45 2.98 11.28
N VAL A 43 -26.14 2.15 10.29
CA VAL A 43 -25.25 2.48 9.17
C VAL A 43 -25.99 2.29 7.84
N PRO A 44 -25.70 3.06 6.79
CA PRO A 44 -26.25 2.81 5.46
C PRO A 44 -25.96 1.37 4.99
N ALA A 45 -26.91 0.74 4.30
CA ALA A 45 -26.75 -0.63 3.78
C ALA A 45 -25.54 -0.76 2.83
N ASP A 46 -25.21 0.32 2.13
CA ASP A 46 -24.07 0.43 1.21
C ASP A 46 -22.77 0.89 1.91
N TYR A 47 -22.79 1.11 3.23
CA TYR A 47 -21.63 1.64 3.95
C TYR A 47 -20.39 0.78 3.74
N PHE A 48 -20.51 -0.54 3.79
CA PHE A 48 -19.39 -1.48 3.61
C PHE A 48 -19.11 -1.85 2.15
N VAL A 49 -19.88 -1.33 1.19
CA VAL A 49 -19.65 -1.60 -0.23
C VAL A 49 -18.31 -1.00 -0.64
N ASN A 50 -17.47 -1.84 -1.23
CA ASN A 50 -16.18 -1.47 -1.77
C ASN A 50 -16.32 -1.09 -3.25
N ASP A 51 -16.31 0.21 -3.53
CA ASP A 51 -16.35 0.79 -4.88
C ASP A 51 -14.95 1.06 -5.46
N ARG A 52 -13.89 1.02 -4.64
CA ARG A 52 -12.52 1.40 -5.01
C ARG A 52 -11.51 0.34 -4.57
N LYS A 53 -10.80 -0.28 -5.52
CA LYS A 53 -9.80 -1.32 -5.23
C LYS A 53 -8.76 -0.94 -4.17
N ASN A 54 -8.40 0.34 -4.09
CA ASN A 54 -7.39 0.88 -3.19
C ASN A 54 -7.93 1.35 -1.83
N VAL A 55 -9.23 1.24 -1.57
CA VAL A 55 -9.84 1.55 -0.28
C VAL A 55 -10.67 0.36 0.17
N GLN A 56 -10.29 -0.28 1.26
CA GLN A 56 -10.95 -1.51 1.71
C GLN A 56 -11.39 -1.39 3.16
N TYR A 57 -12.55 -1.95 3.50
CA TYR A 57 -12.95 -2.08 4.88
C TYR A 57 -12.32 -3.34 5.49
N ASN A 58 -11.63 -3.16 6.61
CA ASN A 58 -11.08 -4.26 7.39
C ASN A 58 -12.05 -4.57 8.54
N GLU A 59 -12.84 -5.63 8.38
CA GLU A 59 -13.82 -6.09 9.39
C GLU A 59 -13.17 -6.49 10.71
N VAL A 60 -11.96 -7.05 10.66
CA VAL A 60 -11.23 -7.56 11.83
C VAL A 60 -10.80 -6.42 12.74
N ASN A 61 -10.34 -5.31 12.17
CA ASN A 61 -9.83 -4.18 12.92
C ASN A 61 -10.78 -2.97 12.93
N GLU A 62 -11.93 -3.09 12.27
CA GLU A 62 -12.99 -2.09 12.16
C GLU A 62 -12.48 -0.72 11.68
N HIS A 63 -11.74 -0.72 10.58
CA HIS A 63 -11.23 0.49 9.94
C HIS A 63 -11.33 0.43 8.43
N TRP A 64 -11.40 1.61 7.81
CA TRP A 64 -11.10 1.74 6.40
C TRP A 64 -9.59 1.79 6.21
N GLU A 65 -9.06 1.12 5.19
CA GLU A 65 -7.63 1.13 4.88
C GLU A 65 -7.43 1.56 3.45
N VAL A 66 -6.56 2.55 3.27
CA VAL A 66 -6.17 3.04 1.95
C VAL A 66 -4.82 2.43 1.61
N PHE A 67 -4.74 1.77 0.46
CA PHE A 67 -3.53 1.20 -0.09
C PHE A 67 -3.01 2.06 -1.23
N TRP A 68 -1.70 2.25 -1.30
CA TRP A 68 -1.07 2.91 -2.45
C TRP A 68 0.35 2.42 -2.62
N CYS A 69 0.82 2.45 -3.87
CA CYS A 69 2.22 2.20 -4.16
C CYS A 69 2.99 3.52 -4.16
N GLN A 70 4.11 3.56 -3.46
CA GLN A 70 5.05 4.67 -3.48
C GLN A 70 6.46 4.10 -3.52
N ASN A 71 7.25 4.51 -4.51
CA ASN A 71 8.60 3.99 -4.75
C ASN A 71 8.63 2.45 -4.83
N GLY A 72 7.67 1.84 -5.54
CA GLY A 72 7.56 0.38 -5.69
C GLY A 72 7.22 -0.39 -4.40
N LYS A 73 6.84 0.29 -3.32
CA LYS A 73 6.39 -0.31 -2.06
C LYS A 73 4.89 -0.11 -1.88
N LEU A 74 4.18 -1.19 -1.57
CA LEU A 74 2.79 -1.13 -1.12
C LEU A 74 2.75 -0.55 0.30
N ASN A 75 2.08 0.59 0.44
CA ASN A 75 1.82 1.26 1.70
C ASN A 75 0.33 1.13 2.05
N GLY A 76 0.03 1.11 3.34
CA GLY A 76 -1.33 1.07 3.88
C GLY A 76 -1.49 2.11 4.98
N LYS A 77 -2.62 2.84 4.97
CA LYS A 77 -2.98 3.78 6.03
C LYS A 77 -4.38 3.45 6.56
N PRO A 78 -4.50 3.07 7.84
CA PRO A 78 -5.78 2.78 8.46
C PRO A 78 -6.49 4.05 8.95
N PHE A 79 -7.81 4.05 8.86
CA PHE A 79 -8.75 5.07 9.33
C PHE A 79 -9.76 4.39 10.28
N PRO A 80 -9.41 4.26 11.58
CA PRO A 80 -10.23 3.50 12.52
C PRO A 80 -11.56 4.19 12.85
N ILE A 81 -12.65 3.42 12.80
CA ILE A 81 -13.99 3.90 13.16
C ILE A 81 -14.04 4.38 14.61
N ARG A 82 -13.34 3.69 15.53
CA ARG A 82 -13.26 4.11 16.95
C ARG A 82 -12.67 5.51 17.13
N LYS A 83 -11.77 5.93 16.23
CA LYS A 83 -11.07 7.21 16.33
C LYS A 83 -11.84 8.33 15.65
N TYR A 84 -12.36 8.07 14.45
CA TYR A 84 -12.96 9.09 13.60
C TYR A 84 -14.50 9.08 13.62
N GLY A 85 -15.13 7.97 14.03
CA GLY A 85 -16.56 7.75 13.86
C GLY A 85 -16.87 7.01 12.55
N VAL A 86 -18.08 6.47 12.42
CA VAL A 86 -18.49 5.62 11.29
C VAL A 86 -18.39 6.40 9.97
N PHE A 87 -19.07 7.53 9.86
CA PHE A 87 -19.13 8.28 8.61
C PHE A 87 -17.79 8.95 8.26
N ASP A 88 -17.17 9.59 9.23
CA ASP A 88 -15.92 10.33 9.01
C ASP A 88 -14.74 9.40 8.69
N ALA A 89 -14.69 8.18 9.24
CA ALA A 89 -13.64 7.23 8.88
C ALA A 89 -13.65 6.89 7.38
N LYS A 90 -14.84 6.61 6.81
CA LYS A 90 -14.96 6.34 5.36
C LYS A 90 -14.64 7.61 4.57
N LYS A 91 -15.21 8.75 4.94
CA LYS A 91 -14.97 10.04 4.26
C LYS A 91 -13.49 10.40 4.20
N LEU A 92 -12.78 10.34 5.34
CA LEU A 92 -11.35 10.66 5.43
C LEU A 92 -10.48 9.69 4.64
N ALA A 93 -10.84 8.41 4.61
CA ALA A 93 -10.13 7.43 3.77
C ALA A 93 -10.25 7.79 2.28
N TYR A 94 -11.42 8.21 1.81
CA TYR A 94 -11.64 8.57 0.41
C TYR A 94 -10.96 9.90 0.05
N GLU A 95 -11.02 10.89 0.93
CA GLU A 95 -10.28 12.15 0.79
C GLU A 95 -8.78 11.88 0.69
N PHE A 96 -8.24 11.05 1.59
CA PHE A 96 -6.83 10.68 1.55
C PHE A 96 -6.47 9.90 0.27
N ALA A 97 -7.29 8.93 -0.14
CA ALA A 97 -7.10 8.20 -1.39
C ALA A 97 -7.05 9.15 -2.59
N ASN A 98 -7.92 10.16 -2.65
CA ASN A 98 -7.85 11.19 -3.69
C ASN A 98 -6.53 11.97 -3.60
N THR A 99 -6.10 12.40 -2.40
CA THR A 99 -4.84 13.16 -2.27
C THR A 99 -3.61 12.37 -2.71
N VAL A 100 -3.55 11.07 -2.43
CA VAL A 100 -2.39 10.23 -2.75
C VAL A 100 -2.37 9.80 -4.22
N LEU A 101 -3.54 9.62 -4.84
CA LEU A 101 -3.66 9.28 -6.26
C LEU A 101 -3.49 10.48 -7.19
N TYR A 102 -3.89 11.69 -6.78
CA TYR A 102 -3.88 12.88 -7.66
C TYR A 102 -2.75 13.87 -7.38
N ASN A 103 -1.87 13.61 -6.40
CA ASN A 103 -0.76 14.51 -6.10
C ASN A 103 0.50 14.11 -6.89
N PRO A 104 1.00 14.93 -7.83
CA PRO A 104 2.16 14.62 -8.65
C PRO A 104 3.50 14.50 -7.87
N LEU A 105 3.56 14.93 -6.60
CA LEU A 105 4.72 14.67 -5.72
C LEU A 105 4.76 13.22 -5.21
N HIS A 106 3.59 12.58 -5.11
CA HIS A 106 3.48 11.16 -4.87
C HIS A 106 3.35 10.52 -6.25
N ASN A 107 4.47 10.10 -6.87
CA ASN A 107 4.50 9.32 -8.10
C ASN A 107 3.75 7.97 -7.92
N SER A 108 2.44 8.02 -7.71
CA SER A 108 1.52 6.89 -7.73
C SER A 108 1.15 6.59 -9.19
N THR A 109 2.14 6.59 -10.07
CA THR A 109 2.00 5.99 -11.41
C THR A 109 1.82 4.48 -11.33
N ASP A 110 2.10 3.89 -10.16
CA ASP A 110 1.79 2.51 -9.85
C ASP A 110 0.28 2.40 -9.55
N LYS A 111 -0.50 2.31 -10.63
CA LYS A 111 -1.69 1.44 -10.61
C LYS A 111 -1.29 0.14 -9.89
N LEU A 112 -2.23 -0.52 -9.21
CA LEU A 112 -2.05 -1.88 -8.66
C LEU A 112 -1.87 -2.90 -9.82
N VAL A 113 -0.87 -2.68 -10.67
CA VAL A 113 -0.61 -3.32 -11.96
C VAL A 113 0.83 -3.78 -11.90
N ASP A 114 1.01 -4.98 -12.46
CA ASP A 114 2.23 -5.76 -12.52
C ASP A 114 3.49 -4.91 -12.74
N ASP A 115 4.50 -5.24 -11.94
CA ASP A 115 5.81 -4.63 -11.82
C ASP A 115 6.39 -4.09 -13.16
N PRO A 116 6.27 -2.79 -13.47
CA PRO A 116 6.61 -2.25 -14.79
C PRO A 116 8.11 -2.19 -15.05
N ASP A 117 8.95 -2.35 -14.02
CA ASP A 117 10.41 -2.22 -14.12
C ASP A 117 11.14 -3.60 -14.12
N PHE A 118 10.44 -4.75 -14.04
CA PHE A 118 11.06 -6.06 -14.27
C PHE A 118 11.00 -6.44 -15.76
N ASP A 119 11.66 -5.63 -16.58
CA ASP A 119 11.92 -5.98 -17.98
C ASP A 119 13.23 -6.74 -18.06
N THR A 120 13.17 -8.05 -18.33
CA THR A 120 14.35 -8.92 -18.52
C THR A 120 15.27 -8.43 -19.64
N ASN A 121 14.79 -7.58 -20.55
CA ASN A 121 15.58 -7.02 -21.64
C ASN A 121 16.34 -5.75 -21.25
N ASN A 122 15.99 -5.10 -20.14
CA ASN A 122 16.73 -3.93 -19.69
C ASN A 122 18.01 -4.34 -18.95
N PRO A 123 19.16 -3.73 -19.26
CA PRO A 123 20.42 -4.03 -18.58
C PRO A 123 20.44 -3.52 -17.13
N TYR A 124 19.40 -2.81 -16.69
CA TYR A 124 19.23 -2.33 -15.33
C TYR A 124 17.82 -2.61 -14.80
N TYR A 125 17.73 -2.91 -13.50
CA TYR A 125 16.48 -3.19 -12.80
C TYR A 125 16.57 -2.68 -11.36
N PHE A 126 15.43 -2.53 -10.69
CA PHE A 126 15.39 -2.15 -9.29
C PHE A 126 15.36 -3.38 -8.38
N ASP A 127 16.40 -3.57 -7.56
CA ASP A 127 16.40 -4.57 -6.50
C ASP A 127 15.65 -4.02 -5.28
N ARG A 128 14.43 -4.53 -5.09
CA ARG A 128 13.55 -4.13 -3.98
C ARG A 128 14.05 -4.59 -2.61
N MET A 129 14.78 -5.70 -2.53
CA MET A 129 15.27 -6.21 -1.25
C MET A 129 16.45 -5.36 -0.76
N LEU A 130 17.36 -5.04 -1.67
CA LEU A 130 18.54 -4.23 -1.39
C LEU A 130 18.29 -2.72 -1.47
N GLN A 131 17.12 -2.31 -1.96
CA GLN A 131 16.75 -0.91 -2.20
C GLN A 131 17.80 -0.21 -3.06
N CYS A 132 18.16 -0.80 -4.19
CA CYS A 132 19.17 -0.28 -5.10
C CYS A 132 18.80 -0.49 -6.57
N TRP A 133 19.27 0.42 -7.42
CA TRP A 133 19.23 0.24 -8.86
C TRP A 133 20.45 -0.55 -9.30
N VAL A 134 20.23 -1.74 -9.85
CA VAL A 134 21.25 -2.67 -10.29
C VAL A 134 21.39 -2.56 -11.81
N VAL A 135 22.63 -2.54 -12.30
CA VAL A 135 22.96 -2.57 -13.73
C VAL A 135 23.98 -3.67 -13.99
N SER A 136 23.67 -4.54 -14.94
CA SER A 136 24.56 -5.60 -15.42
C SER A 136 25.02 -5.26 -16.84
N TYR A 137 26.33 -5.35 -17.07
CA TYR A 137 26.94 -5.02 -18.36
C TYR A 137 28.22 -5.83 -18.56
N TYR A 138 28.75 -5.83 -19.78
CA TYR A 138 30.04 -6.45 -20.08
C TYR A 138 31.14 -5.40 -20.17
N LYS A 139 32.25 -5.63 -19.46
CA LYS A 139 33.47 -4.85 -19.61
C LYS A 139 34.46 -5.67 -20.43
N GLY A 140 34.43 -5.51 -21.75
CA GLY A 140 35.09 -6.46 -22.66
C GLY A 140 34.39 -7.82 -22.55
N ASN A 141 35.15 -8.89 -22.30
CA ASN A 141 34.59 -10.26 -22.20
C ASN A 141 34.23 -10.67 -20.76
N ARG A 142 34.18 -9.74 -19.81
CA ARG A 142 33.87 -10.02 -18.39
C ARG A 142 32.52 -9.41 -18.01
N PRO A 143 31.56 -10.21 -17.51
CA PRO A 143 30.34 -9.66 -16.93
C PRO A 143 30.68 -8.85 -15.68
N SER A 144 30.00 -7.74 -15.49
CA SER A 144 30.19 -6.83 -14.37
C SER A 144 28.85 -6.23 -13.96
N THR A 145 28.72 -5.92 -12.67
CA THR A 145 27.47 -5.40 -12.11
C THR A 145 27.78 -4.23 -11.18
N TYR A 146 26.97 -3.17 -11.26
CA TYR A 146 26.95 -2.09 -10.28
C TYR A 146 25.58 -1.99 -9.62
N ALA A 147 25.56 -1.55 -8.37
CA ALA A 147 24.35 -1.28 -7.62
C ALA A 147 24.41 0.11 -6.98
N PHE A 148 23.37 0.91 -7.17
CA PHE A 148 23.25 2.26 -6.64
C PHE A 148 22.16 2.30 -5.57
N SER A 149 22.57 2.49 -4.31
CA SER A 149 21.62 2.50 -3.19
C SER A 149 20.72 3.73 -3.21
N VAL A 150 19.42 3.50 -3.04
CA VAL A 150 18.40 4.55 -2.89
C VAL A 150 18.62 5.35 -1.61
N ASN A 151 19.14 4.72 -0.54
CA ASN A 151 19.39 5.42 0.72
C ASN A 151 20.52 6.46 0.60
N ILE A 152 21.44 6.26 -0.35
CA ILE A 152 22.59 7.16 -0.56
C ILE A 152 22.26 8.22 -1.61
N HIS A 153 21.66 7.81 -2.74
CA HIS A 153 21.47 8.70 -3.88
C HIS A 153 20.05 9.24 -4.02
N GLY A 154 19.06 8.62 -3.39
CA GLY A 154 17.64 8.81 -3.70
C GLY A 154 17.20 7.99 -4.92
N TYR A 155 15.90 7.70 -5.02
CA TYR A 155 15.37 6.73 -6.01
C TYR A 155 15.66 7.14 -7.46
N THR A 156 15.28 8.37 -7.83
CA THR A 156 15.45 8.90 -9.18
C THR A 156 16.92 8.97 -9.58
N ARG A 157 17.77 9.48 -8.68
CA ARG A 157 19.20 9.65 -8.96
C ARG A 157 19.93 8.31 -9.08
N ALA A 158 19.58 7.33 -8.25
CA ALA A 158 20.11 5.98 -8.37
C ALA A 158 19.74 5.34 -9.74
N LYS A 159 18.51 5.55 -10.23
CA LYS A 159 18.08 5.10 -11.57
C LYS A 159 18.92 5.74 -12.67
N GLU A 160 19.09 7.07 -12.61
CA GLU A 160 19.91 7.80 -13.59
C GLU A 160 21.35 7.29 -13.65
N LEU A 161 21.97 7.00 -12.50
CA LEU A 161 23.34 6.46 -12.44
C LEU A 161 23.44 5.07 -13.07
N ALA A 162 22.46 4.19 -12.82
CA ALA A 162 22.39 2.88 -13.46
C ALA A 162 22.29 3.00 -14.99
N ILE A 163 21.42 3.89 -15.49
CA ILE A 163 21.25 4.17 -16.93
C ILE A 163 22.55 4.72 -17.54
N GLN A 164 23.23 5.65 -16.86
CA GLN A 164 24.49 6.21 -17.33
C GLN A 164 25.58 5.13 -17.49
N ILE A 165 25.68 4.21 -16.54
CA ILE A 165 26.63 3.09 -16.63
C ILE A 165 26.25 2.14 -17.77
N ALA A 166 24.97 1.82 -17.94
CA ALA A 166 24.50 0.98 -19.05
C ALA A 166 24.91 1.59 -20.39
N ASN A 167 24.57 2.86 -20.62
CA ASN A 167 24.86 3.57 -21.88
C ASN A 167 26.37 3.69 -22.14
N LYS A 168 27.18 3.94 -21.10
CA LYS A 168 28.63 4.07 -21.23
C LYS A 168 29.32 2.78 -21.68
N ASN A 169 28.77 1.62 -21.33
CA ASN A 169 29.39 0.33 -21.62
C ASN A 169 28.75 -0.37 -22.84
N CYS A 170 27.49 -0.08 -23.18
CA CYS A 170 26.88 -0.55 -24.44
C CYS A 170 27.57 0.06 -25.67
N ASN A 171 28.02 1.32 -25.60
CA ASN A 171 28.65 2.02 -26.73
C ASN A 171 30.15 1.69 -26.93
N LYS A 172 30.70 0.68 -26.24
CA LYS A 172 32.11 0.28 -26.34
C LYS A 172 32.35 -1.06 -27.02
N VAL A 173 31.32 -1.62 -27.64
CA VAL A 173 31.46 -2.78 -28.53
C VAL A 173 31.69 -2.23 -29.95
N GLY A 174 32.91 -1.74 -30.18
CA GLY A 174 33.44 -1.35 -31.48
C GLY A 174 34.68 -2.16 -31.79
#